data_AF-A0A7C7L602-F1
#
_entry.id   AF-A0A7C7L602-F1
#
_cell.length_a   1.000
_cell.length_b   1.000
_cell.length_c   1.000
_cell.angle_alpha   90.00
_cell.angle_beta   90.00
_cell.angle_gamma   90.00
#
_symmetry.space_group_name_H-M   'P 1'
#
loop_
_entity.id
_entity.type
_entity.pdbx_description
1 polymer ?
#
loop_
_entity_poly.entity_id
_entity_poly.type
_entity_poly.pdbx_seq_one_letter_code
_entity_poly.pdbx_strand_id
1 'polypeptide(L)'
;MSKIKSILDALNTQKAGDKTSVEEIISINDLRDKHEEGPLNDEEKSALLNYDNYRIRNLNSATDEEDFHSKYRLLQVLANLSPYKEFLHDKYKVLRTS
;
A
#
# COMPACT_ATOMS: atom_id res chain seq x y z
N MET A 1 28.22 1.01 -26.25
CA MET A 1 27.95 1.52 -24.89
C MET A 1 27.19 2.85 -24.94
N SER A 2 25.92 2.86 -25.34
CA SER A 2 25.21 4.13 -25.64
C SER A 2 23.76 4.18 -25.09
N LYS A 3 23.03 3.05 -25.04
CA LYS A 3 21.66 3.03 -24.50
C LYS A 3 21.56 3.24 -22.99
N ILE A 4 22.46 2.65 -22.20
CA ILE A 4 22.39 2.74 -20.71
C ILE A 4 22.65 4.17 -20.23
N LYS A 5 23.59 4.89 -20.86
CA LYS A 5 23.88 6.29 -20.54
C LYS A 5 22.70 7.20 -20.88
N SER A 6 22.05 6.97 -22.03
CA SER A 6 20.83 7.68 -22.42
C SER A 6 19.66 7.49 -21.46
N ILE A 7 19.55 6.32 -20.81
CA ILE A 7 18.51 6.06 -19.80
C ILE A 7 18.84 6.79 -18.50
N LEU A 8 20.10 6.74 -18.04
CA LEU A 8 20.58 7.49 -16.87
C LEU A 8 20.40 9.00 -17.03
N ASP A 9 20.68 9.54 -18.21
CA ASP A 9 20.53 10.96 -18.51
C ASP A 9 19.05 11.37 -18.58
N ALA A 10 18.16 10.50 -19.09
CA ALA A 10 16.72 10.72 -19.09
C ALA A 10 16.11 10.69 -17.67
N LEU A 11 16.61 9.82 -16.78
CA LEU A 11 16.19 9.78 -15.38
C LEU A 11 16.64 11.03 -14.60
N ASN A 12 17.82 11.57 -14.91
CA ASN A 12 18.34 12.78 -14.26
C ASN A 12 17.64 14.06 -14.74
N THR A 13 17.11 14.08 -15.96
CA THR A 13 16.40 15.25 -16.53
C THR A 13 15.01 15.46 -15.91
N GLN A 14 14.43 14.43 -15.28
CA GLN A 14 13.14 14.51 -14.56
C GLN A 14 13.25 15.20 -13.19
N LYS A 15 14.46 15.44 -12.66
CA LYS A 15 14.67 16.09 -11.35
C LYS A 15 14.52 17.62 -11.36
N ALA A 16 14.27 18.23 -12.52
CA ALA A 16 14.22 19.69 -12.68
C ALA A 16 12.86 20.21 -13.21
N GLY A 17 11.77 19.45 -13.00
CA GLY A 17 10.41 19.92 -13.20
C GLY A 17 9.81 20.43 -11.88
N ASP A 18 9.06 21.53 -11.95
CA ASP A 18 8.38 22.22 -10.86
C ASP A 18 7.95 21.34 -9.68
N LYS A 19 8.27 21.77 -8.45
CA LYS A 19 7.78 21.21 -7.18
C LYS A 19 6.27 21.42 -7.04
N THR A 20 5.48 20.80 -7.90
CA THR A 20 4.17 20.31 -7.48
C THR A 20 4.54 19.14 -6.59
N SER A 21 4.44 19.28 -5.27
CA SER A 21 4.71 18.19 -4.34
C SER A 21 3.80 17.03 -4.72
N VAL A 22 4.33 16.07 -5.48
CA VAL A 22 3.73 14.75 -5.59
C VAL A 22 3.77 14.26 -4.15
N GLU A 23 2.64 14.37 -3.44
CA GLU A 23 2.53 13.80 -2.12
C GLU A 23 2.96 12.35 -2.25
N GLU A 24 4.05 12.01 -1.58
CA GLU A 24 4.55 10.66 -1.51
C GLU A 24 3.39 9.79 -1.03
N ILE A 25 2.99 8.82 -1.87
CA ILE A 25 1.92 7.91 -1.51
C ILE A 25 2.46 6.99 -0.44
N ILE A 26 2.10 7.26 0.81
CA ILE A 26 2.41 6.38 1.94
C ILE A 26 1.45 5.18 1.88
N SER A 27 1.99 4.00 1.64
CA SER A 27 1.28 2.73 1.55
C SER A 27 1.17 2.02 2.90
N ILE A 28 0.48 0.88 2.93
CA ILE A 28 0.40 0.03 4.12
C ILE A 28 1.76 -0.55 4.48
N ASN A 29 2.58 -0.93 3.50
CA ASN A 29 3.90 -1.46 3.77
C ASN A 29 4.83 -0.36 4.28
N ASP A 30 4.72 0.88 3.78
CA ASP A 30 5.46 2.02 4.35
C ASP A 30 5.08 2.27 5.81
N LEU A 31 3.80 2.09 6.18
CA LEU A 31 3.38 2.17 7.59
C LEU A 31 3.94 1.03 8.45
N ARG A 32 4.17 -0.16 7.88
CA ARG A 32 4.78 -1.27 8.61
C ARG A 32 6.25 -0.99 8.86
N ASP A 33 6.98 -0.54 7.84
CA ASP A 33 8.37 -0.15 7.96
C ASP A 33 8.51 0.99 8.98
N LYS A 34 7.64 2.01 8.88
CA LYS A 34 7.57 3.09 9.87
C LYS A 34 7.29 2.59 11.30
N HIS A 35 6.44 1.58 11.48
CA HIS A 35 6.13 1.00 12.79
C HIS A 35 7.34 0.26 13.39
N GLU A 36 8.19 -0.33 12.55
CA GLU A 36 9.45 -0.94 12.98
C GLU A 36 10.47 0.13 13.42
N GLU A 37 10.46 1.30 12.78
CA GLU A 37 11.33 2.44 13.12
C GLU A 37 10.81 3.29 14.29
N GLY A 38 9.50 3.33 14.54
CA GLY A 38 8.91 4.19 15.56
C GLY A 38 7.37 4.11 15.67
N PRO A 39 6.76 4.95 16.53
CA PRO A 39 5.32 4.89 16.77
C PRO A 39 4.52 5.44 15.59
N LEU A 40 3.40 4.77 15.31
CA LEU A 40 2.36 5.26 14.40
C LEU A 40 1.36 6.18 15.13
N ASN A 41 0.77 7.10 14.39
CA ASN A 41 -0.39 7.86 14.88
C ASN A 41 -1.67 7.01 14.82
N ASP A 42 -2.75 7.50 15.42
CA ASP A 42 -3.99 6.70 15.56
C ASP A 42 -4.69 6.44 14.23
N GLU A 43 -4.56 7.34 13.25
CA GLU A 43 -5.09 7.15 11.91
C GLU A 43 -4.33 6.02 11.17
N GLU A 44 -3.00 6.05 11.23
CA GLU A 44 -2.12 5.03 10.64
C GLU A 44 -2.36 3.65 11.25
N LYS A 45 -2.49 3.57 12.58
CA LYS A 45 -2.88 2.35 13.29
C LYS A 45 -4.24 1.84 12.83
N SER A 46 -5.20 2.75 12.66
CA SER A 46 -6.55 2.41 12.20
C SER A 46 -6.54 1.85 10.77
N ALA A 47 -5.75 2.45 9.87
CA ALA A 47 -5.58 1.98 8.51
C ALA A 47 -4.94 0.58 8.46
N LEU A 48 -3.88 0.34 9.24
CA LEU A 48 -3.26 -0.98 9.37
C LEU A 48 -4.26 -2.03 9.86
N LEU A 49 -5.00 -1.72 10.94
CA LEU A 49 -5.99 -2.63 11.49
C LEU A 49 -7.10 -2.95 10.49
N ASN A 50 -7.59 -1.95 9.76
CA ASN A 50 -8.61 -2.16 8.73
C ASN A 50 -8.08 -3.01 7.57
N TYR A 51 -6.86 -2.76 7.10
CA TYR A 51 -6.22 -3.59 6.07
C TYR A 51 -6.02 -5.03 6.53
N ASP A 52 -5.51 -5.24 7.75
CA ASP A 52 -5.27 -6.59 8.29
C ASP A 52 -6.58 -7.39 8.39
N ASN A 53 -7.64 -6.76 8.89
CA ASN A 53 -8.96 -7.38 8.94
C ASN A 53 -9.52 -7.68 7.55
N TYR A 54 -9.41 -6.73 6.62
CA TYR A 54 -9.82 -6.91 5.23
C TYR A 54 -9.06 -8.07 4.58
N ARG A 55 -7.75 -8.14 4.77
CA ARG A 55 -6.88 -9.21 4.25
C ARG A 55 -7.36 -10.57 4.75
N ILE A 56 -7.54 -10.72 6.07
CA ILE A 56 -7.98 -11.99 6.67
C ILE A 56 -9.35 -12.39 6.14
N ARG A 57 -10.32 -11.48 6.13
CA ARG A 57 -11.67 -11.75 5.59
C ARG A 57 -11.63 -12.16 4.12
N ASN A 58 -10.83 -11.47 3.31
CA ASN A 58 -10.75 -11.74 1.87
C ASN A 58 -10.09 -13.10 1.61
N LEU A 59 -8.97 -13.41 2.26
CA LEU A 59 -8.30 -14.72 2.12
C LEU A 59 -9.16 -15.87 2.64
N ASN A 60 -9.86 -15.69 3.77
CA ASN A 60 -10.76 -16.72 4.32
C ASN A 60 -12.01 -16.97 3.48
N SER A 61 -12.31 -16.09 2.51
CA SER A 61 -13.41 -16.28 1.56
C SER A 61 -13.00 -17.02 0.28
N ALA A 62 -11.74 -17.46 0.18
CA ALA A 62 -11.26 -18.19 -0.99
C ALA A 62 -11.97 -19.55 -1.11
N THR A 63 -12.41 -19.90 -2.32
CA THR A 63 -13.10 -21.18 -2.57
C THR A 63 -12.14 -22.35 -2.78
N ASP A 64 -10.94 -22.04 -3.25
CA ASP A 64 -9.89 -22.98 -3.61
C ASP A 64 -8.51 -22.29 -3.57
N GLU A 65 -7.48 -23.06 -3.89
CA GLU A 65 -6.10 -22.60 -3.86
C GLU A 65 -5.80 -21.53 -4.93
N GLU A 66 -6.38 -21.65 -6.13
CA GLU A 66 -6.14 -20.69 -7.21
C GLU A 66 -6.75 -19.32 -6.88
N ASP A 67 -7.96 -19.31 -6.32
CA ASP A 67 -8.63 -18.12 -5.83
C ASP A 67 -7.86 -17.50 -4.66
N PHE A 68 -7.37 -18.33 -3.71
CA PHE A 68 -6.52 -17.85 -2.61
C PHE A 68 -5.27 -17.11 -3.13
N HIS A 69 -4.54 -17.73 -4.07
CA HIS A 69 -3.35 -17.12 -4.64
C HIS A 69 -3.66 -15.83 -5.41
N SER A 70 -4.80 -15.79 -6.10
CA SER A 70 -5.26 -14.59 -6.82
C SER A 70 -5.60 -13.44 -5.87
N LYS A 71 -6.35 -13.72 -4.80
CA LYS A 71 -6.65 -12.76 -3.72
C LYS A 71 -5.38 -12.28 -3.04
N TYR A 72 -4.47 -13.20 -2.71
CA TYR A 72 -3.20 -12.88 -2.07
C TYR A 72 -2.37 -11.92 -2.94
N ARG A 73 -2.22 -12.19 -4.24
CA ARG A 73 -1.52 -11.28 -5.16
C ARG A 73 -2.15 -9.89 -5.19
N LEU A 74 -3.48 -9.80 -5.29
CA LEU A 74 -4.17 -8.51 -5.26
C LEU A 74 -3.91 -7.76 -3.96
N LEU A 75 -3.98 -8.46 -2.82
CA LEU A 75 -3.69 -7.86 -1.51
C LEU A 75 -2.25 -7.35 -1.40
N GLN A 76 -1.27 -8.08 -1.95
CA GLN A 76 0.12 -7.61 -2.01
C GLN A 76 0.27 -6.34 -2.86
N VAL A 77 -0.42 -6.26 -4.00
CA VAL A 77 -0.42 -5.05 -4.83
C VAL A 77 -1.03 -3.87 -4.07
N LEU A 78 -2.17 -4.08 -3.41
CA LEU A 78 -2.83 -3.05 -2.61
C LEU A 78 -1.95 -2.55 -1.47
N ALA A 79 -1.27 -3.45 -0.76
CA ALA A 79 -0.40 -3.09 0.35
C ALA A 79 0.79 -2.19 -0.05
N ASN A 80 1.31 -2.38 -1.27
CA ASN A 80 2.47 -1.66 -1.77
C ASN A 80 2.11 -0.37 -2.54
N LEU A 81 0.97 -0.34 -3.24
CA LEU A 81 0.70 0.71 -4.22
C LEU A 81 -0.50 1.60 -3.87
N SER A 82 -1.33 1.21 -2.90
CA SER A 82 -2.49 2.03 -2.50
C SER A 82 -2.12 2.97 -1.36
N PRO A 83 -2.59 4.23 -1.37
CA PRO A 83 -2.47 5.11 -0.21
C PRO A 83 -3.12 4.47 1.02
N TYR A 84 -2.49 4.54 2.19
CA TYR A 84 -3.03 3.93 3.40
C TYR A 84 -4.43 4.47 3.74
N LYS A 85 -4.72 5.73 3.36
CA LYS A 85 -6.00 6.40 3.57
C LYS A 85 -7.16 5.68 2.90
N GLU A 86 -6.92 4.91 1.84
CA GLU A 86 -7.93 4.05 1.21
C GLU A 86 -8.54 3.08 2.24
N PHE A 87 -7.74 2.58 3.18
CA PHE A 87 -8.19 1.63 4.20
C PHE A 87 -8.93 2.30 5.38
N LEU A 88 -9.13 3.61 5.34
CA LEU A 88 -10.00 4.33 6.27
C LEU A 88 -11.45 4.38 5.80
N HIS A 89 -11.74 3.94 4.57
CA HIS A 89 -13.10 3.86 4.05
C HIS A 89 -13.90 2.71 4.67
N ASP A 90 -15.22 2.89 4.77
CA ASP A 90 -16.11 1.97 5.47
C ASP A 90 -16.11 0.54 4.92
N LYS A 91 -15.81 0.35 3.63
CA LYS A 91 -15.71 -0.99 3.00
C LYS A 91 -14.60 -1.86 3.60
N TYR A 92 -13.61 -1.26 4.25
CA TYR A 92 -12.50 -1.92 4.93
C TYR A 92 -12.67 -1.99 6.45
N LYS A 93 -13.59 -1.20 7.01
CA LYS A 93 -13.90 -1.25 8.44
C LYS A 93 -14.69 -2.51 8.73
N VAL A 94 -14.26 -3.24 9.75
CA VAL A 94 -15.11 -4.27 10.36
C VAL A 94 -16.10 -3.56 11.26
N LEU A 95 -17.38 -3.56 10.91
CA LEU A 95 -18.44 -3.16 11.83
C LEU A 95 -18.39 -4.12 13.01
N ARG A 96 -17.81 -3.69 14.13
CA ARG A 96 -17.94 -4.41 15.39
C ARG A 96 -19.39 -4.26 15.82
N THR A 97 -20.20 -5.28 15.58
CA THR A 97 -21.50 -5.40 16.24
C THR A 97 -21.22 -5.49 17.75
N SER A 98 -21.78 -4.54 18.49
CA SER A 98 -21.69 -4.42 19.94
C SER A 98 -22.36 -5.59 20.66
#